data_AF-A0A7H0H9T4-F1
#
_entry.id   AF-A0A7H0H9T4-F1
#
_cell.length_a   1.000
_cell.length_b   1.000
_cell.length_c   1.000
_cell.angle_alpha   90.00
_cell.angle_beta   90.00
_cell.angle_gamma   90.00
#
_symmetry.space_group_name_H-M   'P 1'
#
loop_
_entity.id
_entity.type
_entity.pdbx_description
1 polymer ?
#
loop_
_entity_poly.entity_id
_entity_poly.type
_entity_poly.pdbx_seq_one_letter_code
_entity_poly.pdbx_strand_id
1 'polypeptide(L)'
;MTGAPQGPVILPAPDPTTRRISLRRQTPDGVSDVVGHLIAANADWLVVLPEDRPAVWVPRGEASAIREVPERLVLASSGAEQVERLLERGLPASARARLGGWVLRRGQGDADPGWVLGAGDPGMPFAAAVAAAEEWVGGALRLRVVVGGETEREALAAGFAPVGEAVVSAEAPLVPRGSARTDAAFLVVDADDTAALARHSAQGLVEHHRHRYLAR
;
A
#
# COMPACT_ATOMS: atom_id res chain seq x y z
N MET A 1 9.93 14.45 -26.30
CA MET A 1 8.98 13.44 -25.80
C MET A 1 9.76 12.20 -25.38
N THR A 2 10.23 12.16 -24.13
CA THR A 2 10.68 10.90 -23.51
C THR A 2 9.43 10.24 -22.95
N GLY A 3 8.94 9.19 -23.61
CA GLY A 3 7.81 8.40 -23.15
C GLY A 3 8.07 7.83 -21.75
N ALA A 4 7.01 7.58 -21.00
CA ALA A 4 7.10 6.89 -19.72
C ALA A 4 7.89 5.57 -19.89
N PRO A 5 8.73 5.18 -18.92
CA PRO A 5 9.52 3.96 -19.00
C PRO A 5 8.64 2.75 -19.36
N GLN A 6 9.05 2.01 -20.38
CA GLN A 6 8.41 0.75 -20.78
C GLN A 6 9.08 -0.41 -20.03
N GLY A 7 8.62 -0.65 -18.81
CA GLY A 7 9.13 -1.70 -17.92
C GLY A 7 8.59 -1.54 -16.51
N PRO A 8 8.78 -2.52 -15.61
CA PRO A 8 8.34 -2.40 -14.23
C PRO A 8 9.07 -1.23 -13.56
N VAL A 9 8.32 -0.21 -13.16
CA VAL A 9 8.87 0.96 -12.48
C VAL A 9 8.79 0.72 -10.99
N ILE A 10 9.90 0.28 -10.41
CA ILE A 10 10.06 0.19 -8.96
C ILE A 10 10.61 1.51 -8.44
N LEU A 11 9.84 2.16 -7.57
CA LEU A 11 10.15 3.47 -7.02
C LEU A 11 10.39 3.38 -5.51
N PRO A 12 11.20 4.26 -4.92
CA PRO A 12 11.27 4.36 -3.46
C PRO A 12 9.86 4.54 -2.88
N ALA A 13 9.53 3.79 -1.83
CA ALA A 13 8.27 3.99 -1.14
C ALA A 13 8.29 5.35 -0.41
N PRO A 14 7.18 6.10 -0.38
CA PRO A 14 7.11 7.34 0.37
C PRO A 14 7.44 7.13 1.85
N ASP A 15 8.28 8.02 2.38
CA ASP A 15 8.62 8.09 3.81
C ASP A 15 7.92 9.30 4.47
N PRO A 16 8.03 9.48 5.81
CA PRO A 16 7.39 10.60 6.49
C PRO A 16 7.80 12.01 6.01
N THR A 17 8.92 12.15 5.30
CA THR A 17 9.43 13.41 4.73
C THR A 17 8.93 13.65 3.29
N THR A 18 8.37 12.63 2.66
CA THR A 18 7.85 12.73 1.29
C THR A 18 6.55 13.54 1.29
N ARG A 19 6.54 14.67 0.55
CA ARG A 19 5.38 15.56 0.50
C ARG A 19 4.22 14.94 -0.26
N ARG A 20 3.04 14.93 0.35
CA ARG A 20 1.79 14.61 -0.33
C ARG A 20 1.22 15.87 -0.97
N ILE A 21 0.86 15.78 -2.25
CA ILE A 21 0.35 16.91 -3.03
C ILE A 21 -0.97 16.56 -3.71
N SER A 22 -1.73 17.60 -4.03
CA SER A 22 -2.80 17.58 -5.02
C SER A 22 -2.35 18.46 -6.18
N LEU A 23 -2.22 17.84 -7.35
CA LEU A 23 -1.80 18.47 -8.60
C LEU A 23 -3.00 18.52 -9.54
N ARG A 24 -3.34 19.71 -10.03
CA ARG A 24 -4.30 19.88 -11.11
C ARG A 24 -3.58 19.73 -12.44
N ARG A 25 -3.99 18.73 -13.21
CA ARG A 25 -3.49 18.42 -14.55
C ARG A 25 -4.49 18.89 -15.59
N GLN A 26 -4.01 19.64 -16.58
CA GLN A 26 -4.78 20.13 -17.70
C GLN A 26 -4.21 19.55 -18.99
N THR A 27 -5.04 18.78 -19.69
CA THR A 27 -4.75 18.17 -21.00
C THR A 27 -5.74 18.71 -22.04
N PRO A 28 -5.54 18.43 -23.34
CA PRO A 28 -6.54 18.73 -24.36
C PRO A 28 -7.91 18.09 -24.07
N ASP A 29 -7.93 16.93 -23.40
CA ASP A 29 -9.14 16.17 -23.07
C ASP A 29 -9.86 16.67 -21.81
N GLY A 30 -9.28 17.63 -21.08
CA GLY A 30 -9.91 18.28 -19.94
C GLY A 30 -9.01 18.45 -18.72
N VAL A 31 -9.64 18.62 -17.56
CA VAL A 31 -8.97 18.89 -16.28
C VAL A 31 -9.18 17.72 -15.34
N SER A 32 -8.12 17.26 -14.70
CA SER A 32 -8.15 16.20 -13.68
C SER A 32 -7.24 16.56 -12.51
N ASP A 33 -7.54 16.02 -11.32
CA ASP A 33 -6.67 16.17 -10.16
C ASP A 33 -5.94 14.84 -9.89
N VAL A 34 -4.63 14.92 -9.71
CA VAL A 34 -3.76 13.81 -9.28
C VAL A 34 -3.36 14.06 -7.83
N VAL A 35 -3.70 13.13 -6.94
CA VAL A 35 -3.37 13.24 -5.52
C VAL A 35 -2.45 12.08 -5.14
N GLY A 36 -1.34 12.38 -4.49
CA GLY A 36 -0.34 11.39 -4.12
C GLY A 36 0.95 12.03 -3.61
N HIS A 37 1.98 11.22 -3.44
CA HIS A 37 3.30 11.65 -2.99
C HIS A 37 4.14 12.15 -4.16
N LEU A 38 4.71 13.36 -4.04
CA LEU A 38 5.63 13.88 -5.05
C LEU A 38 7.01 13.23 -4.85
N ILE A 39 7.35 12.27 -5.72
CA ILE A 39 8.57 11.48 -5.57
C ILE A 39 9.73 11.99 -6.44
N ALA A 40 9.43 12.72 -7.51
CA ALA A 40 10.45 13.36 -8.34
C ALA A 40 9.85 14.54 -9.12
N ALA A 41 10.68 15.54 -9.42
CA ALA A 41 10.30 16.66 -10.30
C ALA A 41 11.56 17.30 -10.90
N ASN A 42 11.42 17.82 -12.11
CA ASN A 42 12.42 18.68 -12.75
C ASN A 42 11.74 19.77 -13.60
N ALA A 43 12.50 20.42 -14.49
CA ALA A 43 11.98 21.48 -15.35
C ALA A 43 10.91 20.99 -16.35
N ASP A 44 10.94 19.70 -16.71
CA ASP A 44 10.13 19.13 -17.79
C ASP A 44 8.95 18.31 -17.29
N TRP A 45 9.04 17.73 -16.09
CA TRP A 45 8.03 16.81 -15.57
C TRP A 45 7.98 16.74 -14.03
N LEU A 46 6.87 16.19 -13.54
CA LEU A 46 6.65 15.77 -12.17
C LEU A 46 6.23 14.30 -12.15
N VAL A 47 6.58 13.59 -11.09
CA VAL A 47 6.11 12.23 -10.83
C VAL A 47 5.37 12.22 -9.49
N VAL A 48 4.07 11.97 -9.58
CA VAL A 48 3.20 11.82 -8.42
C VAL A 48 2.87 10.36 -8.27
N LEU A 49 3.04 9.81 -7.06
CA LEU A 49 2.72 8.44 -6.73
C LEU A 49 1.40 8.39 -5.95
N PRO A 50 0.28 8.01 -6.58
CA PRO A 50 -0.97 7.74 -5.88
C PRO A 50 -0.83 6.59 -4.88
N GLU A 51 -1.79 6.49 -3.96
CA GLU A 51 -1.71 5.56 -2.83
C GLU A 51 -1.81 4.09 -3.25
N ASP A 52 -2.59 3.78 -4.28
CA ASP A 52 -3.08 2.43 -4.61
C ASP A 52 -2.90 2.06 -6.09
N ARG A 53 -2.20 2.87 -6.87
CA ARG A 53 -2.02 2.67 -8.31
C ARG A 53 -0.67 3.21 -8.81
N PRO A 54 -0.29 2.97 -10.07
CA PRO A 54 0.98 3.43 -10.63
C PRO A 54 1.25 4.92 -10.54
N ALA A 55 2.54 5.24 -10.52
CA ALA A 55 3.02 6.62 -10.59
C ALA A 55 2.54 7.29 -11.86
N VAL A 56 2.08 8.53 -11.70
CA VAL A 56 1.60 9.38 -12.78
C VAL A 56 2.69 10.38 -13.13
N TRP A 57 3.19 10.27 -14.36
CA TRP A 57 4.11 11.24 -14.95
C TRP A 57 3.30 12.40 -15.53
N VAL A 58 3.60 13.61 -15.08
CA VAL A 58 2.90 14.82 -15.50
C VAL A 58 3.90 15.77 -16.15
N PRO A 59 3.78 16.05 -17.46
CA PRO A 59 4.55 17.10 -18.10
C PRO A 59 4.36 18.44 -17.38
N ARG A 60 5.43 19.22 -17.21
CA ARG A 60 5.41 20.45 -16.43
C ARG A 60 4.38 21.46 -16.97
N GLY A 61 4.24 21.54 -18.29
CA GLY A 61 3.26 22.41 -18.96
C GLY A 61 1.80 22.00 -18.74
N GLU A 62 1.52 20.77 -18.31
CA GLU A 62 0.17 20.30 -17.99
C GLU A 62 -0.20 20.53 -16.52
N ALA A 63 0.77 20.86 -15.66
CA ALA A 63 0.53 21.09 -14.23
C ALA A 63 0.11 22.55 -13.98
N SER A 64 -1.20 22.80 -13.85
CA SER A 64 -1.74 24.17 -13.70
C SER A 64 -1.83 24.65 -12.24
N ALA A 65 -1.91 23.73 -11.28
CA ALA A 65 -1.84 24.07 -9.86
C ALA A 65 -1.24 22.90 -9.04
N ILE A 66 -0.45 23.23 -8.02
CA ILE A 66 0.10 22.26 -7.08
C ILE A 66 -0.09 22.80 -5.66
N ARG A 67 -0.69 21.99 -4.79
CA ARG A 67 -0.82 22.29 -3.37
C ARG A 67 -0.31 21.12 -2.55
N GLU A 68 0.40 21.41 -1.48
CA GLU A 68 0.67 20.42 -0.43
C GLU A 68 -0.65 20.13 0.31
N VAL A 69 -0.88 18.85 0.61
CA VAL A 69 -2.07 18.39 1.31
C VAL A 69 -1.65 17.48 2.45
N PRO A 70 -2.40 17.42 3.56
CA PRO A 70 -2.09 16.48 4.63
C PRO A 70 -2.17 15.03 4.13
N GLU A 71 -1.54 14.12 4.87
CA GLU A 71 -1.78 12.69 4.71
C GLU A 71 -3.28 12.39 4.82
N ARG A 72 -3.73 11.40 4.05
CA ARG A 72 -5.11 10.95 4.13
C ARG A 72 -5.36 10.37 5.51
N LEU A 73 -6.42 10.83 6.17
CA LEU A 73 -6.93 10.21 7.39
C LEU A 73 -7.50 8.84 7.03
N VAL A 74 -6.96 7.78 7.65
CA VAL A 74 -7.52 6.43 7.56
C VAL A 74 -8.45 6.24 8.74
N LEU A 75 -9.74 6.18 8.42
CA LEU A 75 -10.79 5.94 9.38
C LEU A 75 -10.90 4.46 9.70
N ALA A 76 -11.45 4.16 10.86
CA ALA A 76 -11.79 2.80 11.25
C ALA A 76 -12.88 2.14 10.34
N SER A 77 -13.61 2.94 9.56
CA SER A 77 -14.55 2.49 8.52
C SER A 77 -13.94 2.42 7.11
N SER A 78 -12.63 2.65 6.99
CA SER A 78 -11.92 2.60 5.69
C SER A 78 -11.90 1.19 5.12
N GLY A 79 -11.65 1.06 3.82
CA GLY A 79 -11.48 -0.25 3.21
C GLY A 79 -10.25 -0.98 3.78
N ALA A 80 -10.31 -2.31 3.83
CA ALA A 80 -9.23 -3.17 4.34
C ALA A 80 -7.85 -2.82 3.75
N GLU A 81 -7.76 -2.65 2.43
CA GLU A 81 -6.49 -2.30 1.77
C GLU A 81 -5.93 -0.93 2.19
N GLN A 82 -6.78 0.04 2.52
CA GLN A 82 -6.34 1.35 3.02
C GLN A 82 -5.75 1.21 4.44
N VAL A 83 -6.38 0.39 5.29
CA VAL A 83 -5.86 0.07 6.62
C VAL A 83 -4.55 -0.71 6.52
N GLU A 84 -4.45 -1.67 5.62
CA GLU A 84 -3.21 -2.44 5.41
C GLU A 84 -2.03 -1.58 4.96
N ARG A 85 -2.25 -0.61 4.05
CA ARG A 85 -1.21 0.36 3.66
C ARG A 85 -0.80 1.28 4.81
N LEU A 86 -1.74 1.68 5.66
CA LEU A 86 -1.44 2.43 6.87
C LEU A 86 -0.57 1.60 7.83
N LEU A 87 -0.97 0.36 8.11
CA LEU A 87 -0.27 -0.54 9.02
C LEU A 87 1.16 -0.82 8.52
N GLU A 88 1.32 -1.08 7.22
CA GLU A 88 2.62 -1.34 6.61
C GLU A 88 3.59 -0.16 6.80
N ARG A 89 3.14 1.09 6.68
CA ARG A 89 3.99 2.28 6.87
C ARG A 89 4.57 2.40 8.27
N GLY A 90 3.93 1.81 9.28
CA GLY A 90 4.39 1.81 10.66
C GLY A 90 5.45 0.75 10.97
N LEU A 91 5.69 -0.19 10.07
CA LEU A 91 6.59 -1.31 10.32
C LEU A 91 8.04 -0.96 9.93
N PRO A 92 9.03 -1.28 10.78
CA PRO A 92 10.44 -1.18 10.41
C PRO A 92 10.75 -2.00 9.16
N ALA A 93 11.70 -1.56 8.35
CA ALA A 93 12.14 -2.26 7.15
C ALA A 93 13.57 -1.84 6.81
N SER A 94 14.37 -2.76 6.25
CA SER A 94 15.70 -2.42 5.73
C SER A 94 15.64 -1.69 4.39
N ALA A 95 14.61 -1.99 3.59
CA ALA A 95 14.30 -1.28 2.36
C ALA A 95 12.81 -1.36 2.05
N ARG A 96 12.27 -0.29 1.45
CA ARG A 96 10.88 -0.21 0.98
C ARG A 96 10.82 0.37 -0.41
N ALA A 97 9.97 -0.21 -1.25
CA ALA A 97 9.73 0.25 -2.60
C ALA A 97 8.25 0.10 -3.00
N ARG A 98 7.90 0.67 -4.15
CA ARG A 98 6.56 0.66 -4.73
C ARG A 98 6.62 0.11 -6.14
N LEU A 99 5.78 -0.88 -6.42
CA LEU A 99 5.49 -1.42 -7.75
C LEU A 99 4.02 -1.12 -8.02
N GLY A 100 3.78 0.00 -8.66
CA GLY A 100 2.45 0.59 -8.73
C GLY A 100 1.81 0.78 -7.35
N GLY A 101 0.66 0.14 -7.16
CA GLY A 101 -0.13 0.04 -5.94
C GLY A 101 0.49 -0.82 -4.85
N TRP A 102 1.33 -1.79 -5.22
CA TRP A 102 1.94 -2.72 -4.27
C TRP A 102 3.09 -2.08 -3.51
N VAL A 103 3.27 -2.50 -2.25
CA VAL A 103 4.41 -2.11 -1.43
C VAL A 103 5.35 -3.28 -1.26
N LEU A 104 6.61 -3.09 -1.62
CA LEU A 104 7.66 -4.08 -1.46
C LEU A 104 8.45 -3.74 -0.21
N ARG A 105 8.64 -4.73 0.65
CA ARG A 105 9.33 -4.57 1.92
C ARG A 105 10.35 -5.68 2.10
N ARG A 106 11.61 -5.30 2.26
CA ARG A 106 12.62 -6.17 2.86
C ARG A 106 12.56 -5.96 4.36
N GLY A 107 12.39 -7.05 5.10
CA GLY A 107 12.33 -6.98 6.56
C GLY A 107 13.67 -6.63 7.19
N GLN A 108 13.73 -6.69 8.51
CA GLN A 108 14.92 -6.30 9.28
C GLN A 108 15.54 -7.51 9.99
N GLY A 109 16.74 -7.91 9.55
CA GLY A 109 17.46 -9.06 10.09
C GLY A 109 16.84 -10.41 9.69
N ASP A 110 17.43 -11.51 10.17
CA ASP A 110 17.09 -12.86 9.69
C ASP A 110 15.70 -13.35 10.11
N ALA A 111 15.14 -12.79 11.20
CA ALA A 111 13.82 -13.17 11.71
C ALA A 111 12.64 -12.56 10.92
N ASP A 112 12.92 -11.61 10.03
CA ASP A 112 11.92 -10.92 9.23
C ASP A 112 12.41 -10.86 7.77
N PRO A 113 12.11 -11.90 6.97
CA PRO A 113 12.58 -11.98 5.58
C PRO A 113 11.92 -10.94 4.65
N GLY A 114 10.95 -10.16 5.15
CA GLY A 114 10.16 -9.27 4.33
C GLY A 114 8.98 -9.96 3.65
N TRP A 115 8.21 -9.16 2.94
CA TRP A 115 7.00 -9.55 2.22
C TRP A 115 6.55 -8.40 1.32
N VAL A 116 5.62 -8.68 0.42
CA VAL A 116 5.03 -7.67 -0.47
C VAL A 116 3.56 -7.51 -0.15
N LEU A 117 3.14 -6.26 0.07
CA LEU A 117 1.74 -5.92 0.25
C LEU A 117 1.05 -5.82 -1.11
N GLY A 118 0.19 -6.79 -1.41
CA GLY A 118 -0.67 -6.78 -2.57
C GLY A 118 -1.96 -6.02 -2.31
N ALA A 119 -1.88 -4.71 -2.09
CA ALA A 119 -3.02 -3.82 -1.80
C ALA A 119 -3.07 -2.64 -2.78
N GLY A 120 -3.75 -2.84 -3.91
CA GLY A 120 -3.86 -1.89 -5.02
C GLY A 120 -3.38 -2.47 -6.36
N ASP A 121 -3.42 -1.65 -7.40
CA ASP A 121 -3.07 -2.01 -8.78
C ASP A 121 -1.56 -1.91 -9.03
N PRO A 122 -0.83 -3.02 -9.29
CA PRO A 122 0.60 -2.98 -9.56
C PRO A 122 0.95 -2.30 -10.90
N GLY A 123 -0.04 -2.00 -11.74
CA GLY A 123 0.12 -1.35 -13.05
C GLY A 123 0.49 -2.28 -14.17
N MET A 124 0.43 -3.59 -13.94
CA MET A 124 0.83 -4.63 -14.87
C MET A 124 0.12 -5.95 -14.52
N PRO A 125 0.10 -6.93 -15.44
CA PRO A 125 -0.46 -8.24 -15.14
C PRO A 125 0.19 -8.89 -13.91
N PHE A 126 -0.61 -9.57 -13.09
CA PHE A 126 -0.19 -10.20 -11.82
C PHE A 126 1.11 -11.01 -11.93
N ALA A 127 1.24 -11.86 -12.96
CA ALA A 127 2.43 -12.67 -13.15
C ALA A 127 3.70 -11.85 -13.37
N ALA A 128 3.60 -10.72 -14.09
CA ALA A 128 4.71 -9.79 -14.29
C ALA A 128 5.02 -9.03 -12.99
N ALA A 129 4.00 -8.67 -12.22
CA ALA A 129 4.17 -8.01 -10.93
C ALA A 129 4.90 -8.91 -9.91
N VAL A 130 4.52 -10.20 -9.85
CA VAL A 130 5.20 -11.21 -9.03
C VAL A 130 6.65 -11.37 -9.43
N ALA A 131 6.94 -11.50 -10.74
CA ALA A 131 8.32 -11.66 -11.20
C ALA A 131 9.20 -10.45 -10.84
N ALA A 132 8.69 -9.23 -11.06
CA ALA A 132 9.40 -8.01 -10.67
C ALA A 132 9.61 -7.91 -9.15
N ALA A 133 8.62 -8.35 -8.36
CA ALA A 133 8.72 -8.39 -6.91
C ALA A 133 9.73 -9.42 -6.40
N GLU A 134 9.78 -10.61 -6.99
CA GLU A 134 10.78 -11.66 -6.66
C GLU A 134 12.20 -11.21 -6.98
N GLU A 135 12.40 -10.58 -8.14
CA GLU A 135 13.68 -9.99 -8.52
C GLU A 135 14.11 -8.93 -7.50
N TRP A 136 13.19 -8.05 -7.10
CA TRP A 136 13.49 -7.03 -6.10
C TRP A 136 13.72 -7.61 -4.71
N VAL A 137 12.98 -8.63 -4.28
CA VAL A 137 13.21 -9.28 -2.97
C VAL A 137 14.51 -10.09 -2.99
N GLY A 138 14.90 -10.63 -4.14
CA GLY A 138 16.07 -11.49 -4.31
C GLY A 138 15.79 -12.96 -4.02
N GLY A 139 14.54 -13.41 -4.16
CA GLY A 139 14.14 -14.78 -3.84
C GLY A 139 12.64 -15.03 -3.87
N ALA A 140 12.22 -16.12 -3.22
CA ALA A 140 10.82 -16.54 -3.15
C ALA A 140 9.94 -15.47 -2.49
N LEU A 141 8.81 -15.17 -3.14
CA LEU A 141 7.92 -14.11 -2.71
C LEU A 141 6.94 -14.58 -1.64
N ARG A 142 6.87 -13.82 -0.53
CA ARG A 142 5.75 -13.87 0.41
C ARG A 142 4.83 -12.68 0.16
N LEU A 143 3.62 -12.94 -0.31
CA LEU A 143 2.56 -11.94 -0.49
C LEU A 143 1.76 -11.80 0.81
N ARG A 144 1.43 -10.57 1.17
CA ARG A 144 0.41 -10.22 2.17
C ARG A 144 -0.77 -9.61 1.43
N VAL A 145 -1.94 -10.22 1.53
CA VAL A 145 -3.15 -9.84 0.78
C VAL A 145 -4.36 -9.81 1.69
N VAL A 146 -5.34 -8.95 1.39
CA VAL A 146 -6.64 -8.95 2.08
C VAL A 146 -7.43 -10.21 1.67
N VAL A 147 -7.98 -10.92 2.65
CA VAL A 147 -8.83 -12.09 2.41
C VAL A 147 -10.10 -11.69 1.66
N GLY A 148 -10.44 -12.42 0.61
CA GLY A 148 -11.53 -12.13 -0.32
C GLY A 148 -11.18 -11.10 -1.40
N GLY A 149 -9.97 -10.52 -1.35
CA GLY A 149 -9.50 -9.49 -2.29
C GLY A 149 -9.21 -10.03 -3.69
N GLU A 150 -9.03 -9.12 -4.64
CA GLU A 150 -8.64 -9.46 -6.02
C GLU A 150 -7.25 -10.09 -6.09
N THR A 151 -6.26 -9.47 -5.45
CA THR A 151 -4.89 -10.01 -5.43
C THR A 151 -4.79 -11.37 -4.76
N GLU A 152 -5.63 -11.66 -3.76
CA GLU A 152 -5.71 -13.02 -3.20
C GLU A 152 -6.19 -14.02 -4.24
N ARG A 153 -7.27 -13.73 -4.95
CA ARG A 153 -7.82 -14.62 -5.99
C ARG A 153 -6.82 -14.88 -7.10
N GLU A 154 -6.11 -13.84 -7.55
CA GLU A 154 -5.07 -13.96 -8.58
C GLU A 154 -3.88 -14.79 -8.07
N ALA A 155 -3.43 -14.57 -6.84
CA ALA A 155 -2.32 -15.33 -6.26
C ALA A 155 -2.66 -16.81 -6.11
N LEU A 156 -3.85 -17.13 -5.59
CA LEU A 156 -4.33 -18.52 -5.48
C LEU A 156 -4.45 -19.18 -6.86
N ALA A 157 -4.97 -18.47 -7.86
CA ALA A 157 -5.05 -18.97 -9.24
C ALA A 157 -3.66 -19.18 -9.86
N ALA A 158 -2.66 -18.42 -9.44
CA ALA A 158 -1.26 -18.57 -9.85
C ALA A 158 -0.48 -19.63 -9.05
N GLY A 159 -1.15 -20.37 -8.16
CA GLY A 159 -0.55 -21.48 -7.41
C GLY A 159 0.12 -21.11 -6.10
N PHE A 160 -0.06 -19.88 -5.60
CA PHE A 160 0.36 -19.55 -4.24
C PHE A 160 -0.50 -20.30 -3.22
N ALA A 161 0.12 -20.71 -2.11
CA ALA A 161 -0.56 -21.38 -1.01
C ALA A 161 -0.62 -20.49 0.24
N PRO A 162 -1.71 -20.55 1.03
CA PRO A 162 -1.75 -19.99 2.37
C PRO A 162 -0.66 -20.53 3.27
N VAL A 163 0.08 -19.63 3.92
CA VAL A 163 1.11 -19.97 4.92
C VAL A 163 0.87 -19.31 6.28
N GLY A 164 -0.19 -18.52 6.41
CA GLY A 164 -0.63 -17.91 7.66
C GLY A 164 -1.72 -16.88 7.42
N GLU A 165 -2.49 -16.57 8.46
CA GLU A 165 -3.58 -15.60 8.42
C GLU A 165 -3.55 -14.76 9.70
N ALA A 166 -3.92 -13.50 9.59
CA ALA A 166 -4.05 -12.62 10.74
C ALA A 166 -5.34 -11.80 10.65
N VAL A 167 -5.91 -11.56 11.82
CA VAL A 167 -7.07 -10.71 12.02
C VAL A 167 -6.60 -9.31 12.33
N VAL A 168 -7.15 -8.33 11.62
CA VAL A 168 -7.00 -6.92 11.95
C VAL A 168 -8.25 -6.48 12.71
N SER A 169 -8.06 -6.01 13.94
CA SER A 169 -9.13 -5.50 14.80
C SER A 169 -9.00 -3.99 15.01
N ALA A 170 -10.12 -3.31 15.25
CA ALA A 170 -10.19 -1.88 15.53
C ALA A 170 -11.05 -1.59 16.77
N GLU A 171 -10.79 -0.49 17.47
CA GLU A 171 -11.62 -0.02 18.58
C GLU A 171 -13.02 0.42 18.13
N ALA A 172 -14.05 0.12 18.93
CA ALA A 172 -15.40 0.61 18.75
C ALA A 172 -15.74 1.78 19.72
N PRO A 173 -16.59 2.75 19.34
CA PRO A 173 -17.14 2.95 18.00
C PRO A 173 -16.10 3.59 17.08
N LEU A 174 -16.23 3.32 15.78
CA LEU A 174 -15.42 3.87 14.69
C LEU A 174 -15.67 5.39 14.55
N VAL A 175 -15.29 6.20 15.56
CA VAL A 175 -15.59 7.63 15.66
C VAL A 175 -14.30 8.45 15.66
N PRO A 176 -14.21 9.53 14.87
CA PRO A 176 -13.04 10.39 14.78
C PRO A 176 -12.54 10.94 16.12
N ARG A 177 -11.33 10.55 16.58
CA ARG A 177 -10.62 11.21 17.69
C ARG A 177 -9.44 12.05 17.19
N GLY A 178 -9.73 13.28 16.76
CA GLY A 178 -8.72 14.35 16.63
C GLY A 178 -7.65 14.16 15.55
N SER A 179 -6.60 14.98 15.63
CA SER A 179 -5.63 15.30 14.56
C SER A 179 -4.55 14.23 14.28
N ALA A 180 -4.75 12.98 14.69
CA ALA A 180 -3.83 11.89 14.38
C ALA A 180 -4.05 11.38 12.94
N ARG A 181 -3.06 10.71 12.34
CA ARG A 181 -3.17 10.13 10.98
C ARG A 181 -4.21 8.98 10.89
N THR A 182 -4.74 8.57 12.04
CA THR A 182 -5.81 7.59 12.21
C THR A 182 -6.76 8.09 13.29
N ASP A 183 -8.02 7.69 13.23
CA ASP A 183 -8.97 7.92 14.32
C ASP A 183 -9.23 6.67 15.19
N ALA A 184 -8.63 5.55 14.82
CA ALA A 184 -8.68 4.31 15.59
C ALA A 184 -7.29 3.71 15.79
N ALA A 185 -7.17 2.97 16.88
CA ALA A 185 -6.10 2.00 17.07
C ALA A 185 -6.47 0.72 16.33
N PHE A 186 -5.54 0.24 15.50
CA PHE A 186 -5.64 -1.06 14.84
C PHE A 186 -4.66 -2.03 15.49
N LEU A 187 -5.11 -3.27 15.68
CA LEU A 187 -4.29 -4.35 16.19
C LEU A 187 -4.29 -5.51 15.20
N VAL A 188 -3.12 -6.10 14.98
CA VAL A 188 -2.96 -7.30 14.17
C VAL A 188 -2.68 -8.47 15.10
N VAL A 189 -3.48 -9.53 14.99
CA VAL A 189 -3.36 -10.75 15.79
C VAL A 189 -3.34 -11.95 14.86
N ASP A 190 -2.49 -12.92 15.14
CA ASP A 190 -2.51 -14.20 14.42
C ASP A 190 -3.91 -14.84 14.54
N ALA A 191 -4.45 -15.34 13.43
CA ALA A 191 -5.81 -15.86 13.40
C ALA A 191 -5.99 -17.11 14.28
N ASP A 192 -4.90 -17.84 14.57
CA ASP A 192 -4.91 -19.04 15.40
C ASP A 192 -4.72 -18.72 16.90
N ASP A 193 -4.34 -17.48 17.28
CA ASP A 193 -4.26 -17.06 18.68
C ASP A 193 -5.64 -16.67 19.22
N THR A 194 -6.50 -17.68 19.39
CA THR A 194 -7.87 -17.51 19.90
C THR A 194 -7.91 -16.86 21.28
N ALA A 195 -6.85 -17.04 22.09
CA ALA A 195 -6.76 -16.44 23.41
C ALA A 195 -6.52 -14.93 23.32
N ALA A 196 -5.63 -14.46 22.44
CA ALA A 196 -5.46 -13.04 22.18
C ALA A 196 -6.72 -12.42 21.57
N LEU A 197 -7.33 -13.07 20.58
CA LEU A 197 -8.57 -12.59 19.96
C LEU A 197 -9.69 -12.42 21.00
N ALA A 198 -9.88 -13.40 21.89
CA ALA A 198 -10.86 -13.32 22.98
C ALA A 198 -10.55 -12.17 23.97
N ARG A 199 -9.28 -11.97 24.34
CA ARG A 199 -8.87 -10.86 25.22
C ARG A 199 -9.16 -9.50 24.60
N HIS A 200 -8.84 -9.32 23.31
CA HIS A 200 -9.07 -8.04 22.63
C HIS A 200 -10.55 -7.77 22.37
N SER A 201 -11.32 -8.82 22.04
CA SER A 201 -12.77 -8.69 21.94
C SER A 201 -13.40 -8.26 23.28
N ALA A 202 -12.95 -8.82 24.40
CA ALA A 202 -13.39 -8.39 25.73
C ALA A 202 -13.01 -6.93 26.08
N GLN A 203 -12.01 -6.36 25.40
CA GLN A 203 -11.61 -4.96 25.52
C GLN A 203 -12.38 -4.03 24.55
N GLY A 204 -13.33 -4.55 23.78
CA GLY A 204 -14.15 -3.78 22.85
C GLY A 204 -13.54 -3.61 21.45
N LEU A 205 -12.49 -4.36 21.11
CA LEU A 205 -12.02 -4.43 19.74
C LEU A 205 -12.92 -5.36 18.92
N VAL A 206 -13.21 -4.96 17.69
CA VAL A 206 -13.98 -5.75 16.73
C VAL A 206 -13.12 -6.12 15.53
N GLU A 207 -13.36 -7.30 14.95
CA GLU A 207 -12.72 -7.69 13.68
C GLU A 207 -13.12 -6.70 12.58
N HIS A 208 -12.13 -6.07 11.96
CA HIS A 208 -12.32 -5.19 10.82
C HIS A 208 -12.17 -5.97 9.51
N HIS A 209 -11.12 -6.76 9.38
CA HIS A 209 -10.86 -7.62 8.24
C HIS A 209 -9.78 -8.64 8.58
N ARG A 210 -9.47 -9.53 7.62
CA ARG A 210 -8.37 -10.47 7.69
C ARG A 210 -7.41 -10.23 6.54
N HIS A 211 -6.12 -10.44 6.79
CA HIS A 211 -5.14 -10.61 5.72
C HIS A 211 -4.50 -11.98 5.82
N ARG A 212 -4.01 -12.46 4.69
CA ARG A 212 -3.36 -13.75 4.55
C ARG A 212 -1.98 -13.57 3.98
N TYR A 213 -1.06 -14.39 4.46
CA TYR A 213 0.23 -14.57 3.85
C TYR A 213 0.16 -15.74 2.87
N LEU A 214 0.59 -15.49 1.64
CA LEU A 214 0.65 -16.46 0.56
C LEU A 214 2.11 -16.62 0.11
N ALA A 215 2.55 -17.84 -0.16
CA ALA A 215 3.89 -18.13 -0.68
C ALA A 215 3.86 -19.23 -1.74
N ARG A 216 4.95 -19.34 -2.51
CA ARG A 216 5.20 -20.39 -3.51
C ARG A 216 6.63 -20.90 -3.43
#